data_AF-A0A2V5K419-F1
#
_entry.id   AF-A0A2V5K419-F1
#
_cell.length_a   1.000
_cell.length_b   1.000
_cell.length_c   1.000
_cell.angle_alpha   90.00
_cell.angle_beta   90.00
_cell.angle_gamma   90.00
#
_symmetry.space_group_name_H-M   'P 1'
#
loop_
_entity.id
_entity.type
_entity.pdbx_description
1 polymer ?
#
loop_
_entity_poly.entity_id
_entity_poly.type
_entity_poly.pdbx_seq_one_letter_code
_entity_poly.pdbx_strand_id
1 'polypeptide(L)'
;MIRWNVFRAHLFSLSLLLSIPLLSLIYVYLNRLDRPAYSLVTDLDRHTPFVKLFVLPYLGWFAFIFAAFVYLAFKNRPLYIKTLVLFNIGLLVCYGVYAVYQTAVPRPALDGSD
;
A
#
# COMPACT_ATOMS: atom_id res chain seq x y z
N MET A 1 -22.35 19.65 24.46
CA MET A 1 -21.80 18.32 24.81
C MET A 1 -21.76 17.33 23.63
N ILE A 2 -22.72 17.37 22.68
CA ILE A 2 -22.82 16.42 21.55
C ILE A 2 -21.68 16.56 20.51
N ARG A 3 -21.17 17.79 20.25
CA ARG A 3 -20.17 18.08 19.20
C ARG A 3 -18.78 17.45 19.45
N TRP A 4 -18.41 17.24 20.72
CA TRP A 4 -17.12 16.65 21.10
C TRP A 4 -17.11 15.12 20.84
N ASN A 5 -18.22 14.43 21.06
CA ASN A 5 -18.28 12.98 20.77
C ASN A 5 -18.12 12.66 19.28
N VAL A 6 -18.64 13.53 18.40
CA VAL A 6 -18.53 13.35 16.95
C VAL A 6 -17.09 13.58 16.48
N PHE A 7 -16.43 14.64 16.97
CA PHE A 7 -15.03 14.90 16.62
C PHE A 7 -14.09 13.79 17.10
N ARG A 8 -14.27 13.27 18.33
CA ARG A 8 -13.53 12.10 18.83
C ARG A 8 -13.75 10.86 17.97
N ALA A 9 -14.97 10.63 17.49
CA ALA A 9 -15.30 9.49 16.63
C ALA A 9 -14.59 9.55 15.28
N HIS A 10 -14.45 10.74 14.68
CA HIS A 10 -13.68 10.92 13.45
C HIS A 10 -12.18 10.78 13.70
N LEU A 11 -11.65 11.35 14.79
CA LEU A 11 -10.24 11.21 15.15
C LEU A 11 -9.86 9.75 15.39
N PHE A 12 -10.72 9.00 16.10
CA PHE A 12 -10.55 7.56 16.27
C PHE A 12 -10.58 6.83 14.93
N SER A 13 -11.51 7.18 14.04
CA SER A 13 -11.59 6.57 12.70
C SER A 13 -10.30 6.83 11.92
N LEU A 14 -9.74 8.04 11.95
CA LEU A 14 -8.46 8.36 11.33
C LEU A 14 -7.28 7.59 11.95
N SER A 15 -7.28 7.38 13.27
CA SER A 15 -6.23 6.56 13.91
C SER A 15 -6.24 5.10 13.43
N LEU A 16 -7.40 4.55 13.05
CA LEU A 16 -7.47 3.21 12.49
C LEU A 16 -6.74 3.10 11.15
N LEU A 17 -6.53 4.21 10.43
CA LEU A 17 -5.78 4.22 9.18
C LEU A 17 -4.31 3.81 9.37
N LEU A 18 -3.78 3.97 10.60
CA LEU A 18 -2.44 3.50 10.97
C LEU A 18 -2.30 1.97 10.91
N SER A 19 -3.41 1.22 10.82
CA SER A 19 -3.36 -0.22 10.56
C SER A 19 -2.62 -0.58 9.27
N ILE A 20 -2.71 0.25 8.22
CA ILE A 20 -2.06 0.03 6.93
C ILE A 20 -0.52 0.06 7.05
N PRO A 21 0.11 1.14 7.55
CA PRO A 21 1.57 1.16 7.74
C PRO A 21 2.02 0.16 8.82
N LEU A 22 1.20 -0.11 9.85
CA LEU A 22 1.53 -1.12 10.85
C LEU A 22 1.62 -2.52 10.25
N LEU A 23 0.66 -2.90 9.39
CA LEU A 23 0.71 -4.15 8.63
C LEU A 23 1.86 -4.17 7.64
N SER A 24 2.26 -3.02 7.09
CA SER A 24 3.42 -2.92 6.19
C SER A 24 4.73 -3.31 6.88
N LEU A 25 4.80 -3.32 8.22
CA LEU A 25 5.95 -3.87 8.95
C LEU A 25 6.11 -5.38 8.74
N ILE A 26 5.02 -6.12 8.49
CA ILE A 26 5.08 -7.54 8.15
C ILE A 26 5.86 -7.72 6.85
N TYR A 27 5.56 -6.90 5.83
CA TYR A 27 6.31 -6.92 4.58
C TYR A 27 7.80 -6.62 4.80
N VAL A 28 8.13 -5.59 5.58
CA VAL A 28 9.53 -5.26 5.91
C VAL A 28 10.23 -6.44 6.58
N TYR A 29 9.55 -7.15 7.48
CA TYR A 29 10.08 -8.35 8.12
C TYR A 29 10.29 -9.48 7.11
N LEU A 30 9.27 -9.81 6.30
CA LEU A 30 9.33 -10.86 5.29
C LEU A 30 10.45 -10.60 4.27
N ASN A 31 10.64 -9.34 3.88
CA ASN A 31 11.62 -8.93 2.89
C ASN A 31 13.09 -8.98 3.39
N ARG A 32 13.32 -9.18 4.70
CA ARG A 32 14.67 -9.38 5.27
C ARG A 32 15.10 -10.84 5.26
N LEU A 33 14.17 -11.77 5.10
CA LEU A 33 14.49 -13.19 5.02
C LEU A 33 15.24 -13.41 3.71
N ASP A 34 16.47 -13.89 3.80
CA ASP A 34 17.36 -14.12 2.66
C ASP A 34 16.90 -15.36 1.89
N ARG A 35 15.76 -15.22 1.21
CA ARG A 35 15.11 -16.26 0.42
C ARG A 35 15.30 -15.95 -1.07
N PRO A 36 15.40 -16.99 -1.92
CA PRO A 36 15.47 -16.78 -3.36
C PRO A 36 14.18 -16.10 -3.83
N ALA A 37 14.33 -14.91 -4.40
CA ALA A 37 13.23 -14.16 -4.98
C ALA A 37 13.12 -14.46 -6.48
N TYR A 38 11.90 -14.70 -6.95
CA TYR A 38 11.62 -15.01 -8.34
C TYR A 38 11.40 -13.74 -9.16
N SER A 39 11.98 -13.69 -10.35
CA SER A 39 11.70 -12.61 -11.30
C SER A 39 10.38 -12.86 -12.01
N LEU A 40 9.51 -11.84 -12.01
CA LEU A 40 8.27 -11.84 -12.79
C LEU A 40 8.43 -11.17 -14.17
N VAL A 41 9.66 -10.79 -14.54
CA VAL A 41 9.94 -10.11 -15.82
C VAL A 41 9.55 -11.02 -16.97
N THR A 42 8.59 -10.57 -17.77
CA THR A 42 8.13 -11.21 -18.99
C THR A 42 8.88 -10.65 -20.21
N ASP A 43 8.69 -11.28 -21.37
CA ASP A 43 9.24 -10.75 -22.63
C ASP A 43 8.61 -9.40 -23.00
N LEU A 44 7.36 -9.14 -22.59
CA LEU A 44 6.70 -7.85 -22.82
C LEU A 44 7.38 -6.72 -22.03
N ASP A 45 7.78 -6.98 -20.79
CA ASP A 45 8.47 -6.01 -19.94
C ASP A 45 9.81 -5.59 -20.55
N ARG A 46 10.51 -6.52 -21.23
CA ARG A 46 11.80 -6.24 -21.90
C ARG A 46 11.68 -5.29 -23.08
N HIS A 47 10.50 -5.23 -23.72
CA HIS A 47 10.23 -4.32 -24.83
C HIS A 47 9.70 -2.96 -24.36
N THR A 48 9.39 -2.82 -23.06
CA THR A 48 8.82 -1.58 -22.52
C THR A 48 9.95 -0.66 -22.06
N PRO A 49 10.13 0.53 -22.66
CA PRO A 49 11.17 1.45 -22.26
C PRO A 49 10.91 2.01 -20.86
N PHE A 50 11.96 2.21 -20.07
CA PHE A 50 11.84 2.86 -18.77
C PHE A 50 11.52 4.34 -18.93
N VAL A 51 10.38 4.78 -18.40
CA VAL A 51 9.95 6.18 -18.47
C VAL A 51 9.80 6.72 -17.04
N LYS A 52 10.69 7.63 -16.64
CA LYS A 52 10.73 8.20 -15.28
C LYS A 52 9.40 8.82 -14.84
N LEU A 53 8.66 9.41 -15.77
CA LEU A 53 7.38 10.07 -15.49
C LEU A 53 6.31 9.11 -14.93
N PHE A 54 6.43 7.80 -15.17
CA PHE A 54 5.52 6.80 -14.59
C PHE A 54 5.60 6.70 -13.07
N VAL A 55 6.58 7.32 -12.42
CA VAL A 55 6.60 7.47 -10.96
C VAL A 55 5.42 8.32 -10.46
N LEU A 56 4.90 9.27 -11.27
CA LEU A 56 3.85 10.19 -10.83
C LEU A 56 2.51 9.48 -10.60
N PRO A 57 1.98 8.65 -11.52
CA PRO A 57 0.79 7.83 -11.24
C PRO A 57 0.97 6.93 -10.02
N TYR A 58 2.15 6.33 -9.86
CA TYR A 58 2.46 5.45 -8.73
C TYR A 58 2.40 6.20 -7.39
N LEU A 59 3.02 7.38 -7.27
CA LEU A 59 2.94 8.22 -6.08
C LEU A 59 1.53 8.77 -5.86
N GLY A 60 0.86 9.17 -6.96
CA GLY A 60 -0.51 9.65 -6.96
C GLY A 60 -1.49 8.61 -6.41
N TRP A 61 -1.25 7.32 -6.65
CA TRP A 61 -2.04 6.23 -6.09
C TRP A 61 -2.05 6.24 -4.56
N PHE A 62 -0.90 6.45 -3.90
CA PHE A 62 -0.85 6.52 -2.43
C PHE A 62 -1.63 7.72 -1.89
N ALA A 63 -1.49 8.88 -2.54
CA ALA A 63 -2.25 10.07 -2.18
C ALA A 63 -3.76 9.86 -2.37
N PHE A 64 -4.15 9.20 -3.46
CA PHE A 64 -5.54 8.85 -3.76
C PHE A 64 -6.13 7.92 -2.69
N ILE A 65 -5.43 6.83 -2.33
CA ILE A 65 -5.90 5.88 -1.30
C ILE A 65 -6.08 6.60 0.04
N PHE A 66 -5.10 7.41 0.45
CA PHE A 66 -5.21 8.19 1.68
C PHE A 66 -6.41 9.14 1.66
N ALA A 67 -6.55 9.93 0.59
CA ALA A 67 -7.66 10.87 0.44
C ALA A 67 -9.03 10.17 0.41
N ALA A 68 -9.14 9.03 -0.28
CA ALA A 68 -10.37 8.23 -0.35
C ALA A 68 -10.80 7.75 1.03
N PHE A 69 -9.87 7.24 1.83
CA PHE A 69 -10.17 6.80 3.20
C PHE A 69 -10.54 7.96 4.12
N VAL A 70 -9.81 9.08 4.05
CA VAL A 70 -10.14 10.29 4.81
C VAL A 70 -11.55 10.78 4.43
N TYR A 71 -11.86 10.85 3.14
CA TYR A 71 -13.19 11.20 2.65
C TYR A 71 -14.27 10.27 3.20
N LEU A 72 -14.08 8.95 3.12
CA LEU A 72 -15.04 7.98 3.65
C LEU A 72 -15.20 8.09 5.18
N ALA A 73 -14.13 8.37 5.92
CA ALA A 73 -14.17 8.52 7.38
C ALA A 73 -15.09 9.68 7.83
N PHE A 74 -15.20 10.73 7.01
CA PHE A 74 -16.12 11.85 7.26
C PHE A 74 -17.50 11.65 6.63
N LYS A 75 -17.57 11.03 5.45
CA LYS A 75 -18.82 10.90 4.68
C LYS A 75 -19.69 9.72 5.12
N ASN A 76 -19.10 8.54 5.31
CA ASN A 76 -19.81 7.30 5.61
C ASN A 76 -18.92 6.35 6.43
N ARG A 77 -19.01 6.46 7.76
CA ARG A 77 -18.19 5.70 8.70
C ARG A 77 -18.37 4.18 8.60
N PRO A 78 -19.58 3.61 8.47
CA PRO A 78 -19.75 2.18 8.24
C PRO A 78 -19.02 1.69 6.98
N LEU A 79 -19.12 2.44 5.87
CA LEU A 79 -18.41 2.11 4.64
C LEU A 79 -16.89 2.22 4.81
N TYR A 80 -16.42 3.27 5.48
CA TYR A 80 -15.00 3.43 5.84
C TYR A 80 -14.43 2.21 6.56
N ILE A 81 -15.10 1.76 7.64
CA ILE A 81 -14.64 0.61 8.42
C ILE A 81 -14.64 -0.66 7.56
N LYS A 82 -15.70 -0.91 6.80
CA LYS A 82 -15.79 -2.08 5.90
C LYS A 82 -14.67 -2.08 4.86
N THR A 83 -14.43 -0.94 4.20
CA THR A 83 -13.37 -0.81 3.20
C THR A 83 -11.99 -0.98 3.82
N LEU A 84 -11.74 -0.42 5.00
CA LEU A 84 -10.45 -0.53 5.69
C LEU A 84 -10.16 -1.97 6.10
N VAL A 85 -11.16 -2.68 6.64
CA VAL A 85 -11.01 -4.10 7.00
C VAL A 85 -10.72 -4.96 5.78
N LEU A 86 -11.47 -4.77 4.68
CA LEU A 86 -11.23 -5.51 3.44
C LEU A 86 -9.86 -5.21 2.83
N PHE A 87 -9.41 -3.95 2.89
CA PHE A 87 -8.09 -3.55 2.43
C PHE A 87 -6.99 -4.25 3.25
N ASN A 88 -7.11 -4.26 4.58
CA ASN A 88 -6.17 -4.94 5.47
C ASN A 88 -6.16 -6.46 5.29
N ILE A 89 -7.32 -7.10 5.07
CA ILE A 89 -7.40 -8.52 4.73
C ILE A 89 -6.69 -8.78 3.39
N GLY A 90 -6.92 -7.96 2.38
CA GLY A 90 -6.23 -8.04 1.10
C GLY A 90 -4.71 -7.96 1.25
N LEU A 91 -4.21 -7.00 2.05
CA LEU A 91 -2.79 -6.89 2.38
C LEU A 91 -2.24 -8.16 3.04
N LEU A 92 -2.96 -8.71 4.02
CA LEU A 92 -2.56 -9.95 4.70
C LEU A 92 -2.52 -11.14 3.74
N VAL A 93 -3.49 -11.25 2.82
CA VAL A 93 -3.48 -12.29 1.79
C VAL A 93 -2.28 -12.12 0.86
N CYS A 94 -2.00 -10.90 0.40
CA CYS A 94 -0.82 -10.60 -0.42
C CYS A 94 0.48 -10.95 0.31
N TYR A 95 0.59 -10.64 1.61
CA TYR A 95 1.75 -11.01 2.42
C TYR A 95 1.85 -12.51 2.65
N GLY A 96 0.73 -13.23 2.78
CA GLY A 96 0.71 -14.68 2.83
C GLY A 96 1.26 -15.32 1.56
N VAL A 97 0.83 -14.82 0.39
CA VAL A 97 1.39 -15.25 -0.90
C VAL A 97 2.87 -14.91 -0.98
N TYR A 98 3.26 -13.67 -0.66
CA TYR A 98 4.65 -13.21 -0.67
C TYR A 98 5.56 -14.02 0.28
N ALA A 99 5.04 -14.45 1.42
CA ALA A 99 5.78 -15.26 2.38
C ALA A 99 6.17 -16.64 1.81
N VAL A 100 5.36 -17.21 0.91
CA VAL A 100 5.62 -18.50 0.25
C VAL A 100 6.37 -18.31 -1.07
N TYR A 101 6.04 -17.26 -1.82
CA TYR A 101 6.57 -16.98 -3.15
C TYR A 101 7.03 -15.53 -3.22
N GLN A 102 8.28 -15.29 -2.81
CA GLN A 102 8.89 -13.97 -2.89
C GLN A 102 9.23 -13.63 -4.33
N THR A 103 8.88 -12.42 -4.74
CA THR A 103 9.15 -11.93 -6.09
C THR A 103 9.94 -10.64 -6.04
N ALA A 104 10.94 -10.52 -6.90
CA ALA A 104 11.75 -9.31 -7.02
C ALA A 104 11.92 -8.93 -8.49
N VAL A 105 11.92 -7.62 -8.76
CA VAL A 105 12.26 -7.09 -10.07
C VAL A 105 13.68 -6.54 -10.00
N PRO A 106 14.61 -7.01 -10.85
CA PRO A 106 15.95 -6.45 -10.91
C PRO A 106 15.85 -4.97 -11.31
N ARG A 107 16.35 -4.08 -10.44
CA ARG A 107 16.36 -2.64 -10.71
C ARG A 107 17.62 -2.30 -11.52
N PRO A 108 17.51 -1.50 -12.60
CA PRO A 108 18.68 -1.02 -13.31
C PRO A 108 19.58 -0.22 -12.35
N ALA A 109 20.90 -0.32 -12.56
CA ALA A 109 21.85 0.49 -11.84
C ALA A 109 21.52 1.98 -12.08
N LEU A 110 21.50 2.77 -11.02
CA LEU A 110 21.32 4.22 -11.14
C LEU A 110 22.66 4.82 -11.56
N ASP A 111 22.92 4.89 -12.87
CA ASP A 111 23.94 5.78 -13.41
C ASP A 111 23.37 7.20 -13.41
N GLY A 112 23.89 8.08 -12.55
CA GLY A 112 23.35 9.43 -12.35
C GLY A 112 23.60 10.39 -13.52
N SER A 113 23.49 9.96 -14.77
CA SER A 113 23.76 10.76 -15.97
C SER A 113 22.59 11.62 -16.46
N ASP A 114 21.50 11.66 -15.71
CA ASP A 114 20.23 12.31 -16.09
C ASP A 114 19.70 13.26 -15.01
#